data_AF-A0A229RHH0-F1
#
_entry.id   AF-A0A229RHH0-F1
#
_cell.length_a   1.000
_cell.length_b   1.000
_cell.length_c   1.000
_cell.angle_alpha   90.00
_cell.angle_beta   90.00
_cell.angle_gamma   90.00
#
_symmetry.space_group_name_H-M   'P 1'
#
loop_
_entity.id
_entity.type
_entity.pdbx_description
1 polymer ?
#
loop_
_entity_poly.entity_id
_entity_poly.type
_entity_poly.pdbx_seq_one_letter_code
_entity_poly.pdbx_strand_id
1 'polypeptide(L)'
;MTAQRTITEEIGEIGVWLMGEFGGRVPAAVINRVLNASKRDLEGRIDPEEFGEMFHALCRFRLQRIVAAEQRITVKIPGARPS
;
A
#
# COMPACT_ATOMS: atom_id res chain seq x y z
N MET A 1 -11.30 -27.11 -1.00
CA MET A 1 -9.88 -26.69 -0.89
C MET A 1 -9.66 -25.38 -1.64
N THR A 2 -10.37 -24.29 -1.31
CA THR A 2 -10.63 -23.26 -2.34
C THR A 2 -10.38 -21.82 -1.87
N ALA A 3 -11.08 -21.27 -0.88
CA ALA A 3 -11.01 -19.83 -0.59
C ALA A 3 -9.63 -19.30 -0.13
N GLN A 4 -8.93 -20.00 0.78
CA GLN A 4 -7.66 -19.51 1.34
C GLN A 4 -6.51 -19.48 0.32
N ARG A 5 -6.55 -20.40 -0.66
CA ARG A 5 -5.56 -20.46 -1.74
C ARG A 5 -5.75 -19.28 -2.69
N THR A 6 -7.00 -18.99 -3.04
CA THR A 6 -7.40 -17.83 -3.86
C THR A 6 -6.96 -16.51 -3.24
N ILE A 7 -7.19 -16.32 -1.93
CA ILE A 7 -6.76 -15.08 -1.23
C ILE A 7 -5.23 -14.89 -1.28
N THR A 8 -4.47 -15.97 -1.15
CA THR A 8 -3.00 -15.89 -1.17
C THR A 8 -2.49 -15.53 -2.56
N GLU A 9 -3.09 -16.11 -3.61
CA GLU A 9 -2.80 -15.82 -5.01
C GLU A 9 -3.17 -14.37 -5.35
N GLU A 10 -4.37 -13.91 -4.97
CA GLU A 10 -4.83 -12.52 -5.13
C GLU A 10 -3.91 -11.50 -4.43
N ILE A 11 -3.51 -11.76 -3.18
CA ILE A 11 -2.55 -10.90 -2.46
C ILE A 11 -1.23 -10.80 -3.24
N GLY A 12 -0.77 -11.91 -3.83
CA GLY A 12 0.42 -11.95 -4.67
C GLY A 12 0.29 -11.07 -5.90
N GLU A 13 -0.81 -11.22 -6.65
CA GLU A 13 -1.10 -10.44 -7.85
C GLU A 13 -1.23 -8.95 -7.56
N ILE A 14 -1.97 -8.59 -6.51
CA ILE A 14 -2.11 -7.21 -6.03
C ILE A 14 -0.74 -6.65 -5.60
N GLY A 15 0.09 -7.48 -4.96
CA GLY A 15 1.45 -7.11 -4.57
C GLY A 15 2.33 -6.75 -5.79
N VAL A 16 2.30 -7.58 -6.84
CA VAL A 16 3.03 -7.31 -8.09
C VAL A 16 2.54 -6.02 -8.74
N TRP A 17 1.22 -5.83 -8.80
CA TRP A 17 0.64 -4.62 -9.39
C TRP A 17 1.05 -3.35 -8.63
N LEU A 18 0.98 -3.37 -7.29
CA LEU A 18 1.39 -2.24 -6.46
C LEU A 18 2.90 -1.98 -6.52
N MET A 19 3.73 -3.01 -6.68
CA MET A 19 5.16 -2.82 -6.94
C MET A 19 5.41 -2.14 -8.30
N GLY A 20 4.66 -2.51 -9.33
CA GLY A 20 4.73 -1.86 -10.64
C GLY A 20 4.28 -0.40 -10.59
N GLU A 21 3.19 -0.12 -9.88
CA GLU A 21 2.68 1.24 -9.78
C GLU A 21 3.57 2.11 -8.89
N PHE A 22 3.83 1.74 -7.64
CA PHE A 22 4.55 2.60 -6.68
C PHE A 22 6.07 2.44 -6.75
N GLY A 23 6.56 1.51 -7.57
CA GLY A 23 7.97 1.33 -7.85
C GLY A 23 8.66 2.63 -8.26
N GLY A 24 9.89 2.80 -7.80
CA GLY A 24 10.68 4.01 -8.01
C GLY A 24 10.27 5.23 -7.15
N ARG A 25 9.09 5.20 -6.51
CA ARG A 25 8.62 6.24 -5.59
C ARG A 25 8.60 5.78 -4.14
N VAL A 26 8.29 4.51 -3.92
CA VAL A 26 8.24 3.89 -2.59
C VAL A 26 9.18 2.69 -2.55
N PRO A 27 10.06 2.57 -1.55
CA PRO A 27 10.93 1.40 -1.42
C PRO A 27 10.12 0.11 -1.30
N ALA A 28 10.56 -0.97 -1.96
CA ALA A 28 9.87 -2.26 -1.94
C ALA A 28 9.62 -2.80 -0.53
N ALA A 29 10.55 -2.56 0.41
CA ALA A 29 10.37 -2.93 1.82
C ALA A 29 9.19 -2.20 2.49
N VAL A 30 8.92 -0.94 2.11
CA VAL A 30 7.76 -0.17 2.58
C VAL A 30 6.47 -0.71 1.96
N ILE A 31 6.48 -1.02 0.66
CA ILE A 31 5.33 -1.65 -0.03
C ILE A 31 4.98 -2.97 0.67
N ASN A 32 5.95 -3.85 0.91
CA ASN A 32 5.75 -5.11 1.62
C ASN A 32 5.21 -4.91 3.05
N ARG A 33 5.66 -3.87 3.76
CA ARG A 33 5.13 -3.55 5.08
C ARG A 33 3.65 -3.13 5.01
N VAL A 34 3.26 -2.34 4.00
CA VAL A 34 1.87 -1.95 3.78
C VAL A 34 1.00 -3.18 3.48
N LEU A 35 1.44 -4.07 2.58
CA LEU A 35 0.73 -5.31 2.25
C LEU A 35 0.47 -6.14 3.52
N ASN A 36 1.52 -6.39 4.32
CA ASN A 36 1.39 -7.17 5.54
C ASN A 36 0.48 -6.53 6.60
N ALA A 37 0.56 -5.21 6.75
CA ALA A 37 -0.31 -4.49 7.69
C ALA A 37 -1.77 -4.55 7.24
N SER A 38 -2.05 -4.27 5.96
CA SER A 38 -3.40 -4.33 5.40
C SER A 38 -3.99 -5.73 5.46
N LYS A 39 -3.18 -6.77 5.26
CA LYS A 39 -3.64 -8.16 5.39
C LYS A 39 -4.13 -8.41 6.81
N ARG A 40 -3.32 -8.09 7.81
CA ARG A 40 -3.68 -8.25 9.23
C ARG A 40 -4.92 -7.45 9.62
N ASP A 41 -5.13 -6.30 9.01
CA ASP A 41 -6.29 -5.46 9.33
C ASP A 41 -7.60 -6.03 8.80
N LEU A 42 -7.55 -6.79 7.69
CA LEU A 42 -8.73 -7.33 7.00
C LEU A 42 -8.96 -8.82 7.29
N GLU A 43 -7.92 -9.56 7.64
CA GLU A 43 -7.96 -11.00 7.90
C GLU A 43 -9.00 -11.34 8.98
N GLY A 44 -9.97 -12.18 8.63
CA GLY A 44 -11.08 -12.57 9.50
C GLY A 44 -12.12 -11.47 9.76
N ARG A 45 -12.05 -10.32 9.09
CA ARG A 45 -12.99 -9.19 9.26
C ARG A 45 -13.81 -8.85 8.01
N ILE A 46 -13.42 -9.39 6.86
CA ILE A 46 -14.05 -9.15 5.56
C ILE A 46 -14.52 -10.49 5.00
N ASP A 47 -15.61 -10.45 4.23
CA ASP A 47 -16.02 -11.60 3.43
C ASP A 47 -14.87 -12.02 2.51
N PRO A 48 -14.53 -13.32 2.43
CA PRO A 48 -13.50 -13.82 1.51
C PRO A 48 -13.68 -13.34 0.06
N GLU A 49 -14.91 -13.20 -0.44
CA GLU A 49 -15.19 -12.77 -1.82
C GLU A 49 -14.87 -11.28 -2.05
N GLU A 50 -14.98 -10.46 -1.00
CA GLU A 50 -14.72 -9.02 -1.03
C GLU A 50 -13.26 -8.68 -0.63
N PHE A 51 -12.49 -9.68 -0.17
CA PHE A 51 -11.18 -9.47 0.41
C PHE A 51 -10.20 -8.84 -0.58
N GLY A 52 -10.13 -9.36 -1.80
CA GLY A 52 -9.19 -8.88 -2.83
C GLY A 52 -9.39 -7.39 -3.16
N GLU A 53 -10.63 -6.97 -3.40
CA GLU A 53 -10.97 -5.57 -3.70
C GLU A 53 -10.63 -4.65 -2.51
N MET A 54 -11.08 -5.01 -1.31
CA MET A 54 -10.84 -4.21 -0.11
C MET A 54 -9.34 -4.12 0.23
N PHE A 55 -8.61 -5.23 0.05
CA PHE A 55 -7.17 -5.29 0.27
C PHE A 55 -6.41 -4.39 -0.70
N HIS A 56 -6.74 -4.44 -1.99
CA HIS A 56 -6.17 -3.56 -3.01
C HIS A 56 -6.44 -2.09 -2.70
N ALA A 57 -7.71 -1.73 -2.42
CA ALA A 57 -8.11 -0.36 -2.12
C ALA A 57 -7.38 0.21 -0.90
N LEU A 58 -7.30 -0.56 0.19
CA LEU A 58 -6.62 -0.14 1.42
C LEU A 58 -5.11 0.05 1.21
N CYS A 59 -4.45 -0.90 0.52
CA CYS A 59 -3.02 -0.80 0.23
C CYS A 59 -2.71 0.41 -0.67
N ARG A 60 -3.46 0.59 -1.75
CA ARG A 60 -3.34 1.73 -2.66
C ARG A 60 -3.47 3.05 -1.91
N PHE A 61 -4.52 3.20 -1.10
CA PHE A 61 -4.75 4.41 -0.31
C PHE A 61 -3.58 4.72 0.64
N ARG A 62 -3.06 3.71 1.33
CA ARG A 62 -1.91 3.85 2.24
C ARG A 62 -0.65 4.32 1.50
N LEU A 63 -0.36 3.72 0.34
CA LEU A 63 0.81 4.07 -0.47
C LEU A 63 0.69 5.48 -1.08
N GLN A 64 -0.50 5.87 -1.55
CA GLN A 64 -0.77 7.24 -2.00
C GLN A 64 -0.50 8.26 -0.89
N ARG A 65 -0.90 7.97 0.35
CA ARG A 65 -0.62 8.84 1.50
C ARG A 65 0.86 8.95 1.81
N ILE A 66 1.63 7.86 1.68
CA ILE A 66 3.09 7.88 1.87
C ILE A 66 3.74 8.80 0.84
N VAL A 67 3.42 8.62 -0.44
CA VAL A 67 3.93 9.48 -1.53
C VAL A 67 3.57 10.94 -1.30
N ALA A 68 2.32 11.23 -0.93
CA ALA A 68 1.88 12.60 -0.65
C ALA A 68 2.59 13.21 0.57
N ALA A 69 2.92 12.42 1.59
CA ALA A 69 3.65 12.89 2.76
C ALA A 69 5.11 13.23 2.42
N GLU A 70 5.78 12.41 1.62
CA GLU A 70 7.15 12.67 1.15
C GLU A 70 7.22 13.95 0.28
N GLN A 71 6.25 14.16 -0.61
CA GLN A 71 6.16 15.39 -1.40
C GLN A 71 6.02 16.64 -0.53
N ARG A 72 5.25 16.57 0.56
CA ARG A 72 5.12 17.71 1.50
C ARG A 72 6.40 17.99 2.28
N ILE A 73 7.25 16.99 2.52
CA ILE A 73 8.57 17.18 3.15
C ILE A 73 9.52 17.88 2.18
N THR A 74 9.52 17.47 0.90
CA THR A 74 10.36 18.10 -0.14
C THR A 74 9.96 19.55 -0.43
N VAL A 75 8.70 19.93 -0.22
CA VAL A 75 8.20 21.30 -0.44
C VAL A 75 8.47 22.25 0.74
N LYS A 76 9.22 21.84 1.79
CA LYS A 76 9.58 22.76 2.90
C LYS A 76 10.62 23.84 2.51
N ILE A 77 10.08 24.91 1.91
CA ILE A 77 10.44 26.35 1.96
C ILE A 77 11.89 26.76 1.64
N PRO A 78 12.16 27.38 0.46
CA PRO A 78 13.30 28.27 0.27
C PRO A 78 13.02 29.63 0.93
N GLY A 79 13.88 30.03 1.88
CA GLY A 79 14.08 31.44 2.22
C GLY A 79 13.39 31.95 3.49
N ALA A 80 13.80 31.46 4.66
CA ALA A 80 13.94 32.37 5.80
C ALA A 80 15.25 33.13 5.60
N ARG A 81 15.19 34.37 5.08
CA ARG A 81 16.36 35.27 5.13
C ARG A 81 16.58 35.67 6.59
N PRO A 82 17.79 35.54 7.15
CA PRO A 82 18.14 36.26 8.35
C PRO A 82 18.45 37.72 7.97
N SER A 83 17.83 38.64 8.73
CA SER A 83 18.08 40.10 8.81
C SER A 83 17.93 40.94 7.53
#